data_AF-A0A535E6P5-F1
#
_entry.id   AF-A0A535E6P5-F1
#
_cell.length_a   1.000
_cell.length_b   1.000
_cell.length_c   1.000
_cell.angle_alpha   90.00
_cell.angle_beta   90.00
_cell.angle_gamma   90.00
#
_symmetry.space_group_name_H-M   'P 1'
#
loop_
_entity.id
_entity.type
_entity.pdbx_description
1 polymer ?
#
loop_
_entity_poly.entity_id
_entity_poly.type
_entity_poly.pdbx_seq_one_letter_code
_entity_poly.pdbx_strand_id
1 'polypeptide(L)'
;MHEPPERAPRDLRIPLGGLSPNAVRRPRLRRTLRTLLSWPMVAAVVGIVAALAGGLLATAEPRIDVRLDAAGYRIDGEQLQSQGSGVYVGSGGAALVIARRPQGQVAGASAVLDGRSMTGRCETAAAGETCRFTVDGAPLSATDQRTDDGWHRTYSDGRTVSIHLTGDHDAPVPFAVGR
;
A
#
# COMPACT_ATOMS: atom_id res chain seq x y z
N MET A 1 -108.81 42.88 18.29
CA MET A 1 -108.22 41.55 18.00
C MET A 1 -106.73 41.66 18.30
N HIS A 2 -106.17 40.68 19.02
CA HIS A 2 -104.77 40.50 19.48
C HIS A 2 -104.30 41.24 20.76
N GLU A 3 -104.41 40.55 21.90
CA GLU A 3 -103.31 40.38 22.90
C GLU A 3 -102.55 39.08 22.51
N PRO A 4 -101.27 38.81 22.87
CA PRO A 4 -100.64 38.95 24.22
C PRO A 4 -99.09 39.21 24.16
N PRO A 5 -98.22 38.75 25.10
CA PRO A 5 -98.01 39.13 26.50
C PRO A 5 -96.58 39.63 26.82
N GLU A 6 -96.41 40.12 28.06
CA GLU A 6 -95.17 40.41 28.79
C GLU A 6 -94.13 39.25 28.81
N ARG A 7 -92.82 39.58 28.68
CA ARG A 7 -91.72 38.70 29.10
C ARG A 7 -90.55 39.50 29.70
N ALA A 8 -90.29 39.22 30.97
CA ALA A 8 -89.14 39.63 31.78
C ALA A 8 -87.80 39.01 31.29
N PRO A 9 -86.63 39.53 31.74
CA PRO A 9 -85.34 39.33 31.10
C PRO A 9 -84.76 37.94 31.38
N ARG A 10 -84.14 37.34 30.36
CA ARG A 10 -83.40 36.08 30.49
C ARG A 10 -81.89 36.33 30.45
N ASP A 11 -81.33 36.48 31.64
CA ASP A 11 -79.93 36.16 31.92
C ASP A 11 -79.72 34.66 31.67
N LEU A 12 -78.86 34.31 30.70
CA LEU A 12 -78.36 32.94 30.54
C LEU A 12 -76.83 32.96 30.69
N ARG A 13 -76.38 32.84 31.94
CA ARG A 13 -74.99 32.48 32.26
C ARG A 13 -74.86 30.97 32.04
N ILE A 14 -74.11 30.57 31.03
CA ILE A 14 -73.67 29.17 30.87
C ILE A 14 -72.26 29.06 31.44
N PRO A 15 -72.03 28.34 32.55
CA PRO A 15 -70.70 27.96 32.99
C PRO A 15 -70.37 26.57 32.44
N LEU A 16 -69.37 26.50 31.55
CA LEU A 16 -68.65 25.28 31.23
C LEU A 16 -67.17 25.66 31.39
N GLY A 17 -66.50 25.31 32.48
CA GLY A 17 -66.31 23.94 32.95
C GLY A 17 -65.04 23.42 32.28
N GLY A 18 -63.96 23.33 33.05
CA GLY A 18 -62.57 23.30 32.57
C GLY A 18 -62.26 22.30 31.46
N LEU A 19 -61.52 22.76 30.46
CA LEU A 19 -60.81 21.92 29.51
C LEU A 19 -59.31 21.98 29.83
N SER A 20 -58.90 21.05 30.68
CA SER A 20 -57.51 20.65 30.88
C SER A 20 -56.87 20.25 29.55
N PRO A 21 -55.61 20.61 29.26
CA PRO A 21 -54.93 20.13 28.07
C PRO A 21 -54.66 18.63 28.22
N ASN A 22 -55.29 17.80 27.38
CA ASN A 22 -54.89 16.41 27.23
C ASN A 22 -53.47 16.36 26.66
N ALA A 23 -52.48 16.19 27.54
CA ALA A 23 -51.10 15.92 27.15
C ALA A 23 -51.00 14.51 26.55
N VAL A 24 -51.05 14.44 25.22
CA VAL A 24 -50.84 13.18 24.48
C VAL A 24 -49.37 12.74 24.67
N ARG A 25 -49.11 11.82 25.60
CA ARG A 25 -47.82 11.13 25.70
C ARG A 25 -47.63 10.23 24.48
N ARG A 26 -46.89 10.72 23.48
CA ARG A 26 -46.37 9.86 22.40
C ARG A 26 -45.25 8.97 22.95
N PRO A 27 -45.28 7.65 22.72
CA PRO A 27 -44.22 6.75 23.21
C PRO A 27 -42.93 7.01 22.42
N ARG A 28 -41.98 7.72 23.04
CA ARG A 28 -40.60 7.87 22.55
C ARG A 28 -39.81 6.60 22.84
N LEU A 29 -40.11 5.51 22.15
CA LEU A 29 -39.49 4.21 22.41
C LEU A 29 -39.15 3.48 21.10
N ARG A 30 -38.58 4.17 20.13
CA ARG A 30 -38.05 3.56 18.89
C ARG A 30 -36.82 4.26 18.29
N ARG A 31 -36.00 4.95 19.10
CA ARG A 31 -34.79 5.63 18.58
C ARG A 31 -33.45 5.13 19.13
N THR A 32 -33.46 4.27 20.14
CA THR A 32 -32.23 3.81 20.81
C THR A 32 -31.72 2.44 20.36
N LEU A 33 -32.47 1.72 19.51
CA LEU A 33 -32.05 0.40 18.99
C LEU A 33 -31.43 0.45 17.58
N ARG A 34 -31.53 1.58 16.88
CA ARG A 34 -30.88 1.79 15.57
C ARG A 34 -29.43 2.26 15.68
N THR A 35 -28.96 2.52 16.90
CA THR A 35 -27.62 3.03 17.21
C THR A 35 -26.58 1.95 17.45
N LEU A 36 -26.98 0.69 17.67
CA LEU A 36 -26.04 -0.42 17.87
C LEU A 36 -25.39 -0.91 16.55
N LEU A 37 -26.00 -0.59 15.41
CA LEU A 37 -25.43 -0.84 14.07
C LEU A 37 -25.50 0.45 13.24
N SER A 38 -25.01 1.54 13.81
CA SER A 38 -24.94 2.80 13.10
C SER A 38 -23.85 2.71 12.02
N TRP A 39 -24.20 3.07 10.77
CA TRP A 39 -23.26 3.22 9.65
C TRP A 39 -21.89 3.82 10.02
N PRO A 40 -21.79 4.86 10.87
CA PRO A 40 -20.49 5.38 11.31
C PRO A 40 -19.64 4.39 12.11
N MET A 41 -20.25 3.47 12.88
CA MET A 41 -19.50 2.44 13.62
C MET A 41 -18.89 1.41 12.67
N VAL A 42 -19.64 0.99 11.65
CA VAL A 42 -19.14 0.10 10.59
C VAL A 42 -18.01 0.79 9.81
N ALA A 43 -18.19 2.06 9.44
CA ALA A 43 -17.16 2.84 8.75
C ALA A 43 -15.89 3.01 9.59
N ALA A 44 -16.03 3.25 10.90
CA ALA A 44 -14.90 3.36 11.81
C ALA A 44 -14.12 2.04 11.93
N VAL A 45 -14.82 0.91 12.05
CA VAL A 45 -14.19 -0.41 12.08
C VAL A 45 -13.46 -0.69 10.76
N VAL A 46 -14.09 -0.42 9.62
CA VAL A 46 -13.45 -0.57 8.30
C VAL A 46 -12.21 0.32 8.17
N GLY A 47 -12.29 1.58 8.64
CA GLY A 47 -11.16 2.50 8.65
C GLY A 47 -9.99 2.01 9.50
N ILE A 48 -10.27 1.46 10.70
CA ILE A 48 -9.24 0.88 11.58
C ILE A 48 -8.60 -0.34 10.91
N VAL A 49 -9.41 -1.26 10.36
CA VAL A 49 -8.89 -2.44 9.66
C VAL A 49 -8.04 -2.04 8.45
N ALA A 50 -8.49 -1.06 7.66
CA ALA A 50 -7.73 -0.54 6.53
C ALA A 50 -6.42 0.13 6.96
N ALA A 51 -6.43 0.89 8.06
CA ALA A 51 -5.22 1.52 8.60
C ALA A 51 -4.21 0.48 9.12
N LEU A 52 -4.68 -0.56 9.82
CA LEU A 52 -3.84 -1.67 10.27
C LEU A 52 -3.27 -2.46 9.09
N ALA A 53 -4.10 -2.75 8.09
CA ALA A 53 -3.67 -3.40 6.86
C ALA A 53 -2.64 -2.54 6.09
N GLY A 54 -2.89 -1.24 5.98
CA GLY A 54 -1.95 -0.29 5.35
C GLY A 54 -0.63 -0.18 6.12
N GLY A 55 -0.68 -0.17 7.46
CA GLY A 55 0.51 -0.18 8.30
C GLY A 55 1.33 -1.46 8.14
N LEU A 56 0.67 -2.63 8.12
CA LEU A 56 1.34 -3.91 7.88
C LEU A 56 2.01 -3.98 6.51
N LEU A 57 1.30 -3.53 5.46
CA LEU A 57 1.84 -3.47 4.10
C LEU A 57 3.02 -2.50 3.98
N ALA A 58 3.01 -1.39 4.71
CA ALA A 58 4.11 -0.44 4.73
C ALA A 58 5.38 -1.00 5.39
N THR A 59 5.23 -1.99 6.29
CA THR A 59 6.36 -2.67 6.96
C THR A 59 6.76 -3.98 6.31
N ALA A 60 6.00 -4.46 5.33
CA ALA A 60 6.31 -5.71 4.64
C ALA A 60 7.62 -5.56 3.86
N GLU A 61 8.48 -6.58 3.95
CA GLU A 61 9.69 -6.61 3.15
C GLU A 61 9.32 -6.66 1.65
N PRO A 62 9.86 -5.74 0.83
CA PRO A 62 9.63 -5.78 -0.60
C PRO A 62 10.15 -7.08 -1.21
N ARG A 63 9.41 -7.62 -2.18
CA ARG A 63 9.82 -8.78 -2.97
C ARG A 63 9.98 -8.38 -4.43
N ILE A 64 11.14 -8.64 -5.01
CA ILE A 64 11.48 -8.31 -6.40
C ILE A 64 11.83 -9.58 -7.14
N ASP A 65 11.22 -9.81 -8.29
CA ASP A 65 11.57 -10.94 -9.16
C ASP A 65 12.67 -10.52 -10.15
N VAL A 66 13.73 -11.33 -10.20
CA VAL A 66 14.81 -11.23 -11.18
C VAL A 66 14.82 -12.51 -11.99
N ARG A 67 15.02 -12.39 -13.29
CA ARG A 67 15.16 -13.52 -14.20
C ARG A 67 16.35 -13.32 -15.10
N LEU A 68 17.16 -14.36 -15.21
CA LEU A 68 18.19 -14.46 -16.24
C LEU A 68 17.99 -15.76 -17.00
N ASP A 69 17.66 -15.65 -18.28
CA ASP A 69 17.41 -16.78 -19.17
C ASP A 69 17.87 -16.45 -20.61
N ALA A 70 17.52 -17.30 -21.57
CA ALA A 70 17.87 -17.10 -22.97
C ALA A 70 17.21 -15.86 -23.61
N ALA A 71 16.07 -15.40 -23.07
CA ALA A 71 15.39 -14.19 -23.54
C ALA A 71 16.02 -12.90 -22.99
N GLY A 72 16.90 -13.01 -21.97
CA GLY A 72 17.71 -11.91 -21.47
C GLY A 72 17.65 -11.79 -19.96
N TYR A 73 17.80 -10.56 -19.48
CA TYR A 73 17.73 -10.24 -18.06
C TYR A 73 16.46 -9.44 -17.78
N ARG A 74 15.65 -9.87 -16.83
CA ARG A 74 14.43 -9.17 -16.41
C ARG A 74 14.52 -8.81 -14.95
N ILE A 75 14.16 -7.59 -14.61
CA ILE A 75 14.11 -7.10 -13.24
C ILE A 75 12.97 -6.09 -13.11
N ASP A 76 12.15 -6.26 -12.07
CA ASP A 76 11.07 -5.32 -11.74
C ASP A 76 10.15 -4.97 -12.94
N GLY A 77 9.86 -5.99 -13.76
CA GLY A 77 9.03 -5.83 -14.97
C GLY A 77 9.76 -5.29 -16.21
N GLU A 78 10.97 -4.74 -16.08
CA GLU A 78 11.79 -4.29 -17.21
C GLU A 78 12.60 -5.44 -17.81
N GLN A 79 12.64 -5.53 -19.14
CA GLN A 79 13.41 -6.50 -19.89
C GLN A 79 14.65 -5.85 -20.51
N LEU A 80 15.82 -6.34 -20.14
CA LEU A 80 17.11 -6.02 -20.75
C LEU A 80 17.47 -7.11 -21.76
N GLN A 81 17.61 -6.71 -23.02
CA GLN A 81 17.93 -7.59 -24.12
C GLN A 81 19.42 -7.90 -24.16
N SER A 82 19.77 -9.17 -24.34
CA SER A 82 21.18 -9.58 -24.49
C SER A 82 21.78 -8.98 -25.76
N GLN A 83 22.94 -8.34 -25.62
CA GLN A 83 23.78 -7.86 -26.72
C GLN A 83 24.98 -8.79 -26.95
N GLY A 84 25.03 -9.92 -26.25
CA GLY A 84 26.16 -10.85 -26.25
C GLY A 84 27.23 -10.50 -25.21
N SER A 85 28.15 -11.44 -24.96
CA SER A 85 29.29 -11.26 -24.04
C SER A 85 28.92 -10.81 -22.62
N GLY A 86 27.74 -11.18 -22.14
CA GLY A 86 27.24 -10.81 -20.81
C GLY A 86 26.73 -9.37 -20.70
N VAL A 87 26.53 -8.68 -21.83
CA VAL A 87 25.96 -7.32 -21.86
C VAL A 87 24.45 -7.40 -22.13
N TYR A 88 23.67 -6.65 -21.36
CA TYR A 88 22.21 -6.55 -21.48
C TYR A 88 21.79 -5.07 -21.47
N VAL A 89 20.88 -4.68 -22.34
CA VAL A 89 20.44 -3.29 -22.49
C VAL A 89 18.92 -3.21 -22.60
N GLY A 90 18.33 -2.30 -21.82
CA GLY A 90 16.90 -1.99 -21.80
C GLY A 90 16.55 -0.81 -22.70
N SER A 91 15.29 -0.72 -23.10
CA SER A 91 14.78 0.38 -23.93
C SER A 91 14.81 1.73 -23.21
N GLY A 92 14.81 1.74 -21.87
CA GLY A 92 14.94 2.93 -21.03
C GLY A 92 16.39 3.42 -20.86
N GLY A 93 17.36 2.84 -21.56
CA GLY A 93 18.78 3.15 -21.40
C GLY A 93 19.45 2.46 -20.21
N ALA A 94 18.72 1.58 -19.50
CA ALA A 94 19.30 0.71 -18.49
C ALA A 94 20.31 -0.25 -19.15
N ALA A 95 21.44 -0.45 -18.49
CA ALA A 95 22.50 -1.34 -18.95
C ALA A 95 22.98 -2.22 -17.80
N LEU A 96 23.27 -3.47 -18.11
CA LEU A 96 23.83 -4.47 -17.22
C LEU A 96 24.97 -5.18 -17.94
N VAL A 97 26.08 -5.38 -17.24
CA VAL A 97 27.21 -6.16 -17.71
C VAL A 97 27.56 -7.20 -16.65
N ILE A 98 27.60 -8.45 -17.06
CA ILE A 98 27.95 -9.60 -16.23
C ILE A 98 29.24 -10.21 -16.78
N ALA A 99 30.31 -10.21 -15.97
CA ALA A 99 31.58 -10.80 -16.30
C ALA A 99 31.90 -11.96 -15.36
N ARG A 100 32.18 -13.15 -15.91
CA ARG A 100 32.69 -14.29 -15.14
C ARG A 100 34.21 -14.17 -14.99
N ARG A 101 34.72 -14.36 -13.78
CA ARG A 101 36.14 -14.39 -13.45
C ARG A 101 36.49 -15.71 -12.74
N PRO A 102 37.77 -16.12 -12.71
CA PRO A 102 38.17 -17.34 -11.98
C PRO A 102 37.81 -17.34 -10.50
N GLN A 103 37.72 -16.15 -9.89
CA GLN A 103 37.48 -15.95 -8.46
C GLN A 103 35.99 -15.71 -8.11
N GLY A 104 35.10 -15.68 -9.10
CA GLY A 104 33.69 -15.35 -8.91
C GLY A 104 33.09 -14.58 -10.07
N GLN A 105 31.88 -14.06 -9.89
CA GLN A 105 31.19 -13.23 -10.87
C GLN A 105 31.28 -11.76 -10.46
N VAL A 106 31.43 -10.88 -11.44
CA VAL A 106 31.33 -9.44 -11.23
C VAL A 106 30.25 -8.91 -12.15
N ALA A 107 29.33 -8.14 -11.60
CA ALA A 107 28.30 -7.47 -12.38
C ALA A 107 28.34 -5.97 -12.14
N GLY A 108 28.02 -5.20 -13.17
CA GLY A 108 27.86 -3.76 -13.09
C GLY A 108 26.61 -3.33 -13.84
N ALA A 109 25.93 -2.30 -13.36
CA ALA A 109 24.78 -1.74 -14.03
C ALA A 109 24.71 -0.22 -13.91
N SER A 110 23.93 0.36 -14.82
CA SER A 110 23.46 1.74 -14.74
C SER A 110 22.01 1.79 -15.21
N ALA A 111 21.18 2.56 -14.51
CA ALA A 111 19.80 2.79 -14.89
C ALA A 111 19.27 4.08 -14.25
N VAL A 112 18.02 4.40 -14.56
CA VAL A 112 17.21 5.36 -13.80
C VAL A 112 16.15 4.57 -13.04
N LEU A 113 16.23 4.53 -11.71
CA LEU A 113 15.25 3.89 -10.85
C LEU A 113 14.36 4.95 -10.21
N ASP A 114 13.05 4.89 -10.41
CA ASP A 114 12.09 5.87 -9.86
C ASP A 114 12.47 7.34 -10.14
N GLY A 115 13.00 7.60 -11.33
CA GLY A 115 13.47 8.93 -11.75
C GLY A 115 14.85 9.33 -11.24
N ARG A 116 15.53 8.43 -10.50
CA ARG A 116 16.83 8.67 -9.87
C ARG A 116 17.94 7.95 -10.63
N SER A 117 18.99 8.68 -10.94
CA SER A 117 20.15 8.11 -11.63
C SER A 117 20.89 7.12 -10.72
N MET A 118 21.27 5.97 -11.26
CA MET A 118 21.96 4.95 -10.48
C MET A 118 23.05 4.27 -11.28
N THR A 119 24.14 3.97 -10.59
CA THR A 119 25.11 2.95 -11.00
C THR A 119 25.30 1.95 -9.86
N GLY A 120 25.61 0.72 -10.21
CA GLY A 120 25.85 -0.34 -9.25
C GLY A 120 26.93 -1.30 -9.72
N ARG A 121 27.61 -1.91 -8.76
CA ARG A 121 28.57 -2.98 -8.98
C ARG A 121 28.42 -3.99 -7.86
N CYS A 122 28.36 -5.26 -8.24
CA CYS A 122 28.36 -6.35 -7.30
C CYS A 122 29.45 -7.37 -7.62
N GLU A 123 30.00 -7.95 -6.57
CA GLU A 123 31.00 -9.00 -6.64
C GLU A 123 30.44 -10.21 -5.89
N THR A 124 30.20 -11.28 -6.62
CA THR A 124 29.66 -12.54 -6.10
C THR A 124 30.81 -13.43 -5.68
N ALA A 125 30.82 -13.82 -4.40
CA ALA A 125 31.72 -14.80 -3.82
C ALA A 125 30.94 -15.99 -3.26
N ALA A 126 31.64 -17.06 -2.84
CA ALA A 126 31.01 -18.29 -2.37
C ALA A 126 30.07 -18.11 -1.16
N ALA A 127 30.24 -17.04 -0.38
CA ALA A 127 29.45 -16.75 0.83
C ALA A 127 28.29 -15.76 0.61
N GLY A 128 28.14 -15.20 -0.60
CA GLY A 128 27.16 -14.16 -0.90
C GLY A 128 27.67 -13.13 -1.91
N GLU A 129 26.88 -12.09 -2.15
CA GLU A 129 27.19 -11.01 -3.08
C GLU A 129 27.35 -9.69 -2.30
N THR A 130 28.43 -8.95 -2.57
CA THR A 130 28.63 -7.61 -1.99
C THR A 130 28.44 -6.57 -3.07
N CYS A 131 27.59 -5.58 -2.79
CA CYS A 131 27.20 -4.56 -3.75
C CYS A 131 27.53 -3.15 -3.27
N ARG A 132 27.92 -2.31 -4.23
CA ARG A 132 28.09 -0.87 -4.05
C ARG A 132 27.30 -0.15 -5.14
N PHE A 133 26.59 0.88 -4.73
CA PHE A 133 25.74 1.71 -5.58
C PHE A 133 26.11 3.17 -5.41
N THR A 134 25.82 3.95 -6.43
CA THR A 134 25.70 5.41 -6.36
C THR A 134 24.32 5.76 -6.86
N VAL A 135 23.49 6.39 -6.02
CA VAL A 135 22.12 6.81 -6.37
C VAL A 135 22.01 8.32 -6.21
N ASP A 136 21.77 9.04 -7.30
CA ASP A 136 21.84 10.51 -7.38
C ASP A 136 23.13 11.08 -6.75
N GLY A 137 24.25 10.41 -6.99
CA GLY A 137 25.56 10.80 -6.44
C GLY A 137 25.81 10.38 -5.00
N ALA A 138 24.83 9.83 -4.28
CA ALA A 138 25.02 9.35 -2.92
C ALA A 138 25.47 7.88 -2.90
N PRO A 139 26.53 7.52 -2.15
CA PRO A 139 26.98 6.15 -2.04
C PRO A 139 26.02 5.33 -1.19
N LEU A 140 25.85 4.07 -1.55
CA LEU A 140 25.09 3.09 -0.80
C LEU A 140 25.74 1.71 -0.98
N SER A 141 25.76 0.88 0.05
CA SER A 141 26.21 -0.50 -0.07
C SER A 141 25.14 -1.49 0.35
N ALA A 142 25.27 -2.72 -0.13
CA ALA A 142 24.44 -3.83 0.33
C ALA A 142 25.24 -5.13 0.39
N THR A 143 24.76 -6.03 1.23
CA THR A 143 25.21 -7.42 1.31
C THR A 143 24.04 -8.33 1.00
N ASP A 144 24.27 -9.29 0.13
CA ASP A 144 23.27 -10.24 -0.33
C ASP A 144 23.65 -11.62 0.18
N GLN A 145 22.72 -12.22 0.92
CA GLN A 145 22.84 -13.59 1.40
C GLN A 145 22.05 -14.50 0.48
N ARG A 146 22.63 -15.65 0.14
CA ARG A 146 21.95 -16.66 -0.67
C ARG A 146 20.77 -17.26 0.11
N THR A 147 19.61 -17.34 -0.52
CA THR A 147 18.44 -18.10 -0.06
C THR A 147 18.17 -19.29 -0.99
N ASP A 148 17.18 -20.11 -0.66
CA ASP A 148 16.76 -21.25 -1.48
C ASP A 148 16.23 -20.81 -2.86
N ASP A 149 15.62 -19.63 -2.92
CA ASP A 149 14.92 -19.10 -4.09
C ASP A 149 15.56 -17.83 -4.68
N GLY A 150 16.64 -17.32 -4.08
CA GLY A 150 17.38 -16.17 -4.62
C GLY A 150 18.32 -15.51 -3.62
N TRP A 151 18.11 -14.22 -3.39
CA TRP A 151 18.95 -13.40 -2.52
C TRP A 151 18.12 -12.66 -1.48
N HIS A 152 18.61 -12.61 -0.26
CA HIS A 152 18.13 -11.67 0.75
C HIS A 152 19.15 -10.55 0.89
N ARG A 153 18.77 -9.33 0.50
CA ARG A 153 19.64 -8.17 0.47
C ARG A 153 19.43 -7.29 1.70
N THR A 154 20.53 -6.87 2.31
CA THR A 154 20.56 -5.88 3.39
C THR A 154 21.38 -4.67 2.98
N TYR A 155 20.76 -3.49 2.97
CA TYR A 155 21.42 -2.22 2.68
C TYR A 155 22.12 -1.64 3.92
N SER A 156 23.10 -0.76 3.69
CA SER A 156 23.81 -0.06 4.78
C SER A 156 22.93 0.89 5.60
N ASP A 157 21.74 1.25 5.10
CA ASP A 157 20.73 2.04 5.81
C ASP A 157 19.77 1.16 6.64
N GLY A 158 19.98 -0.15 6.68
CA GLY A 158 19.17 -1.12 7.41
C GLY A 158 17.93 -1.61 6.67
N ARG A 159 17.62 -1.08 5.48
CA ARG A 159 16.51 -1.60 4.65
C ARG A 159 16.87 -2.98 4.12
N THR A 160 15.87 -3.84 4.02
CA THR A 160 15.99 -5.19 3.48
C THR A 160 15.06 -5.38 2.28
N VAL A 161 15.43 -6.31 1.39
CA VAL A 161 14.61 -6.71 0.24
C VAL A 161 14.89 -8.17 -0.07
N SER A 162 13.82 -8.92 -0.34
CA SER A 162 13.89 -10.28 -0.85
C SER A 162 13.89 -10.24 -2.39
N ILE A 163 14.91 -10.83 -3.00
CA ILE A 163 15.08 -10.89 -4.45
C ILE A 163 14.94 -12.35 -4.86
N HIS A 164 13.91 -12.63 -5.64
CA HIS A 164 13.58 -13.98 -6.05
C HIS A 164 14.11 -14.24 -7.47
N LEU A 165 14.89 -15.29 -7.63
CA LEU A 165 15.46 -15.70 -8.91
C LEU A 165 14.52 -16.69 -9.59
N THR A 166 13.89 -16.25 -10.66
CA THR A 166 12.87 -17.04 -11.38
C THR A 166 13.37 -17.60 -12.72
N GLY A 167 14.67 -17.51 -12.99
CA GLY A 167 15.30 -17.99 -14.24
C GLY A 167 16.15 -19.24 -14.04
N ASP A 168 16.63 -19.79 -15.16
CA ASP A 168 17.45 -21.00 -15.18
C ASP A 168 18.92 -20.75 -14.78
N HIS A 169 19.29 -19.49 -14.62
CA HIS A 169 20.66 -19.08 -14.31
C HIS A 169 20.70 -18.22 -13.07
N ASP A 170 21.81 -18.36 -12.33
CA ASP A 170 22.11 -17.46 -11.24
C ASP A 170 22.30 -16.03 -11.77
N ALA A 171 21.62 -15.07 -11.14
CA ALA A 171 21.53 -13.71 -11.62
C ALA A 171 22.06 -12.75 -10.55
N PRO A 172 23.19 -12.07 -10.79
CA PRO A 172 23.65 -11.00 -9.92
C PRO A 172 22.71 -9.79 -10.07
N VAL A 173 22.61 -8.96 -9.03
CA VAL A 173 21.65 -7.85 -9.00
C VAL A 173 22.33 -6.52 -8.72
N PRO A 174 23.11 -5.96 -9.67
CA PRO A 174 23.78 -4.68 -9.51
C PRO A 174 22.84 -3.46 -9.62
N PHE A 175 21.57 -3.63 -9.27
CA PHE A 175 20.56 -2.57 -9.19
C PHE A 175 20.09 -2.38 -7.75
N ALA A 176 19.95 -1.14 -7.28
CA ALA A 176 19.51 -0.82 -5.92
C ALA A 176 17.98 -0.94 -5.75
N VAL A 177 17.41 -2.13 -5.97
CA VAL A 177 15.96 -2.41 -6.00
C VAL A 177 15.27 -2.44 -4.62
N GLY A 178 13.93 -2.35 -4.64
CA GLY A 178 13.08 -2.50 -3.45
C GLY A 178 13.14 -1.31 -2.50
N ARG A 179 13.38 -0.09 -3.01
CA ARG A 179 13.51 1.09 -2.16
C ARG A 179 12.73 2.31 -2.58
#